data_AF-A0A8F1MAE8-F1
#
_entry.id   AF-A0A8F1MAE8-F1
#
_cell.length_a   1.000
_cell.length_b   1.000
_cell.length_c   1.000
_cell.angle_alpha   90.00
_cell.angle_beta   90.00
_cell.angle_gamma   90.00
#
_symmetry.space_group_name_H-M   'P 1'
#
loop_
_entity.id
_entity.type
_entity.pdbx_description
1 polymer ?
#
loop_
_entity_poly.entity_id
_entity_poly.type
_entity_poly.pdbx_seq_one_letter_code
_entity_poly.pdbx_strand_id
1 'polypeptide(L)'
;MDFNTRYAKLNDNQRQAVDYIHGSLLVIAGPGTGKTELLSMRTAQILRQTDTLPNSILCLTFTESGATNMRQRLRQIIGEAGSDLRYCFSFSQ
;
A
#
# COMPACT_ATOMS: atom_id res chain seq x y z
N MET A 1 12.12 3.58 7.61
CA MET A 1 12.02 4.77 6.75
C MET A 1 10.59 5.23 6.81
N ASP A 2 10.44 6.48 7.24
CA ASP A 2 9.18 7.21 7.30
C ASP A 2 8.60 7.44 5.89
N PHE A 3 7.33 7.86 5.83
CA PHE A 3 6.62 8.08 4.57
C PHE A 3 7.35 9.08 3.66
N ASN A 4 7.81 10.22 4.19
CA ASN A 4 8.31 11.31 3.34
C ASN A 4 9.59 10.89 2.61
N THR A 5 10.48 10.16 3.30
CA THR A 5 11.69 9.58 2.68
C THR A 5 11.37 8.62 1.54
N ARG A 6 10.30 7.82 1.67
CA ARG A 6 9.88 6.88 0.61
C ARG A 6 9.20 7.60 -0.55
N TYR A 7 8.34 8.57 -0.25
CA TYR A 7 7.63 9.38 -1.25
C TYR A 7 8.60 10.15 -2.15
N ALA A 8 9.69 10.70 -1.58
CA ALA A 8 10.72 11.40 -2.34
C ALA A 8 11.44 10.53 -3.39
N LYS A 9 11.44 9.20 -3.22
CA LYS A 9 12.09 8.25 -4.14
C LYS A 9 11.17 7.76 -5.26
N LEU A 10 9.89 8.12 -5.23
CA LEU A 10 8.93 7.72 -6.26
C LEU A 10 9.16 8.50 -7.56
N ASN A 11 8.98 7.84 -8.70
CA ASN A 11 8.89 8.54 -9.98
C ASN A 11 7.53 9.21 -10.15
N ASP A 12 7.35 10.01 -11.22
CA ASP A 12 6.14 10.80 -11.43
C ASP A 12 4.87 9.95 -11.53
N ASN A 13 4.92 8.83 -12.25
CA ASN A 13 3.77 7.92 -12.39
C ASN A 13 3.40 7.26 -11.05
N GLN A 14 4.40 6.91 -10.24
CA GLN A 14 4.18 6.35 -8.91
C GLN A 14 3.58 7.40 -7.96
N ARG A 15 4.09 8.65 -8.00
CA ARG A 15 3.52 9.76 -7.23
C ARG A 15 2.06 10.01 -7.60
N GLN A 16 1.75 10.11 -8.89
CA GLN A 16 0.38 10.25 -9.38
C GLN A 16 -0.54 9.15 -8.86
N ALA A 17 -0.09 7.89 -8.89
CA ALA A 17 -0.87 6.77 -8.36
C ALA A 17 -1.04 6.81 -6.82
N VAL A 18 -0.04 7.30 -6.07
CA VAL A 18 -0.13 7.47 -4.61
C VAL A 18 -1.08 8.61 -4.24
N ASP A 19 -1.03 9.72 -4.97
CA ASP A 19 -1.85 10.90 -4.71
C ASP A 19 -3.28 10.78 -5.26
N TYR A 20 -3.55 9.75 -6.06
CA TYR A 20 -4.90 9.41 -6.49
C TYR A 20 -5.67 8.69 -5.36
N ILE A 21 -6.31 9.48 -4.49
CA ILE A 21 -7.01 9.01 -3.29
C ILE A 21 -8.42 8.53 -3.57
N HIS A 22 -9.16 9.21 -4.44
CA HIS A 22 -10.58 8.96 -4.65
C HIS A 22 -10.83 8.14 -5.91
N GLY A 23 -11.73 7.17 -5.83
CA GLY A 23 -12.14 6.33 -6.95
C GLY A 23 -11.22 5.15 -7.26
N SER A 24 -11.59 4.40 -8.29
CA SER A 24 -10.87 3.21 -8.73
C SER A 24 -9.63 3.57 -9.54
N LEU A 25 -8.54 2.84 -9.32
CA LEU A 25 -7.27 3.00 -10.03
C LEU A 25 -6.74 1.63 -10.46
N LEU A 26 -6.42 1.49 -11.74
CA LEU A 26 -5.70 0.34 -12.30
C LEU A 26 -4.26 0.74 -12.61
N VAL A 27 -3.30 -0.01 -12.08
CA VAL A 27 -1.87 0.20 -12.34
C VAL A 27 -1.33 -0.97 -13.15
N ILE A 28 -0.85 -0.68 -14.35
CA ILE A 28 -0.14 -1.65 -15.20
C ILE A 28 1.35 -1.47 -14.96
N ALA A 29 2.04 -2.52 -14.51
CA ALA A 29 3.46 -2.42 -14.22
C ALA A 29 4.21 -3.74 -14.46
N GLY A 30 5.44 -3.66 -14.96
CA GLY A 30 6.32 -4.81 -15.22
C GLY A 30 6.98 -5.38 -13.95
N PRO A 31 7.63 -6.56 -14.02
CA PRO A 31 8.39 -7.10 -12.89
C PRO A 31 9.44 -6.10 -12.36
N GLY A 32 9.68 -6.07 -11.05
CA GLY A 32 10.70 -5.21 -10.45
C GLY A 32 10.38 -3.72 -10.34
N THR A 33 9.23 -3.24 -10.85
CA THR A 33 8.87 -1.80 -10.88
C THR A 33 8.35 -1.24 -9.54
N GLY A 34 8.57 -1.94 -8.43
CA GLY A 34 8.16 -1.46 -7.11
C GLY A 34 6.66 -1.47 -6.83
N LYS A 35 5.86 -2.35 -7.47
CA LYS A 35 4.40 -2.47 -7.26
C LYS A 35 4.00 -2.55 -5.78
N THR A 36 4.70 -3.34 -4.99
CA THR A 36 4.43 -3.49 -3.55
C THR A 36 4.69 -2.19 -2.79
N GLU A 37 5.76 -1.46 -3.14
CA GLU A 37 6.05 -0.16 -2.54
C GLU A 37 4.98 0.86 -2.89
N LEU A 38 4.55 0.89 -4.15
CA LEU A 38 3.46 1.74 -4.60
C LEU A 38 2.17 1.50 -3.83
N LEU A 39 1.76 0.24 -3.68
CA LEU A 39 0.55 -0.12 -2.93
C LEU A 39 0.66 0.28 -1.46
N SER A 40 1.78 0.02 -0.80
CA SER A 40 2.00 0.43 0.59
C SER A 40 1.97 1.95 0.76
N MET A 41 2.61 2.70 -0.15
CA MET A 41 2.62 4.16 -0.10
C MET A 41 1.23 4.75 -0.36
N ARG A 42 0.47 4.19 -1.31
CA ARG A 42 -0.90 4.64 -1.59
C ARG A 42 -1.82 4.38 -0.40
N THR A 43 -1.75 3.19 0.19
CA THR A 43 -2.52 2.87 1.40
C THR A 43 -2.18 3.83 2.55
N ALA A 44 -0.90 4.10 2.77
CA ALA A 44 -0.48 5.07 3.78
C ALA A 44 -0.99 6.49 3.46
N GLN A 45 -0.99 6.90 2.19
CA GLN A 45 -1.49 8.22 1.78
C GLN A 45 -3.00 8.36 2.00
N ILE A 46 -3.79 7.32 1.70
CA ILE A 46 -5.24 7.31 1.98
C ILE A 46 -5.50 7.52 3.48
N LEU A 47 -4.77 6.80 4.34
CA LEU A 47 -4.92 6.94 5.80
C LEU A 47 -4.42 8.29 6.33
N ARG A 48 -3.48 8.94 5.64
CA ARG A 48 -2.97 10.27 6.02
C ARG A 48 -3.86 11.42 5.56
N GLN A 49 -4.50 11.30 4.40
CA GLN A 49 -5.29 12.37 3.80
C GLN A 49 -6.80 12.29 4.09
N THR A 50 -7.26 11.17 4.64
CA THR A 50 -8.69 10.95 4.90
C THR A 50 -8.91 10.41 6.32
N ASP A 51 -10.14 10.53 6.82
CA ASP A 51 -10.55 9.93 8.11
C ASP A 51 -10.82 8.42 8.00
N THR A 52 -10.28 7.75 6.97
CA THR A 52 -10.44 6.31 6.78
C THR A 52 -9.74 5.57 7.93
N LEU A 53 -10.49 4.73 8.64
CA LEU A 53 -9.90 3.85 9.64
C LEU A 53 -9.09 2.75 8.97
N PRO A 54 -7.93 2.33 9.53
CA PRO A 54 -7.14 1.22 9.00
C PRO A 54 -7.96 -0.05 8.76
N ASN A 55 -8.84 -0.36 9.69
CA ASN A 55 -9.75 -1.50 9.60
C ASN A 55 -10.69 -1.43 8.38
N SER A 56 -10.91 -0.29 7.76
CA SER A 56 -11.76 -0.16 6.56
C SER A 56 -11.02 -0.53 5.26
N ILE A 57 -9.71 -0.76 5.32
CA ILE A 57 -8.90 -1.13 4.15
C ILE A 57 -8.63 -2.63 4.15
N LEU A 58 -8.93 -3.27 3.02
CA LEU A 58 -8.63 -4.69 2.76
C LEU A 58 -7.51 -4.80 1.73
N CYS A 59 -6.39 -5.38 2.13
CA CYS A 59 -5.28 -5.72 1.24
C CYS A 59 -5.41 -7.17 0.78
N LEU A 60 -5.55 -7.36 -0.53
CA LEU A 60 -5.66 -8.68 -1.17
C LEU A 60 -4.41 -8.99 -1.97
N THR A 61 -3.97 -10.24 -1.89
CA THR A 61 -2.84 -10.77 -2.67
C THR A 61 -2.97 -12.28 -2.84
N PHE A 62 -2.25 -12.82 -3.82
CA PHE A 62 -2.25 -14.25 -4.13
C PHE A 62 -1.44 -15.08 -3.13
N THR A 63 -0.39 -14.52 -2.53
CA THR A 63 0.52 -15.28 -1.65
C THR A 63 0.50 -14.79 -0.22
N GLU A 64 0.61 -15.71 0.73
CA GLU A 64 0.77 -15.39 2.15
C GLU A 64 2.03 -14.53 2.41
N SER A 65 3.12 -14.83 1.70
CA SER A 65 4.36 -14.05 1.76
C SER A 65 4.15 -12.61 1.30
N GLY A 66 3.30 -12.38 0.29
CA GLY A 66 2.93 -11.05 -0.16
C GLY A 66 2.14 -10.29 0.90
N ALA A 67 1.19 -10.95 1.57
CA ALA A 67 0.36 -10.35 2.60
C ALA A 67 1.23 -9.94 3.80
N THR A 68 2.11 -10.86 4.23
CA THR A 68 3.08 -10.62 5.30
C THR A 68 4.04 -9.48 4.95
N ASN A 69 4.56 -9.43 3.72
CA ASN A 69 5.46 -8.37 3.28
C ASN A 69 4.76 -7.00 3.30
N MET A 70 3.54 -6.92 2.79
CA MET A 70 2.77 -5.68 2.78
C MET A 70 2.48 -5.20 4.20
N ARG A 71 2.10 -6.11 5.11
CA ARG A 71 1.90 -5.79 6.54
C ARG A 71 3.15 -5.24 7.18
N GLN A 72 4.29 -5.89 6.98
CA GLN A 72 5.56 -5.44 7.55
C GLN A 72 5.98 -4.06 7.00
N ARG A 73 5.78 -3.81 5.70
CA ARG A 73 6.06 -2.50 5.09
C ARG A 73 5.16 -1.42 5.65
N LEU A 74 3.86 -1.64 5.72
CA LEU A 74 2.91 -0.64 6.23
C LEU A 74 3.20 -0.30 7.69
N ARG A 75 3.52 -1.30 8.53
CA ARG A 75 4.00 -1.06 9.90
C ARG A 75 5.21 -0.13 9.97
N GLN A 76 6.14 -0.21 9.02
CA GLN A 76 7.29 0.69 8.97
C GLN A 76 6.96 2.12 8.54
N ILE A 77 5.84 2.33 7.83
CA ILE A 77 5.47 3.63 7.25
C ILE A 77 4.53 4.40 8.20
N ILE A 78 3.53 3.71 8.76
CA ILE A 78 2.44 4.31 9.54
C ILE A 78 2.35 3.76 10.98
N GLY A 79 3.32 2.96 11.42
CA GLY A 79 3.36 2.41 12.78
C GLY A 79 2.28 1.36 13.03
N GLU A 80 1.72 1.34 14.24
CA GLU A 80 0.71 0.35 14.64
C GLU A 80 -0.58 0.41 13.81
N ALA A 81 -0.91 1.56 13.22
CA ALA A 81 -2.00 1.66 12.27
C ALA A 81 -1.85 0.67 11.10
N GLY A 82 -0.62 0.31 10.72
CA GLY A 82 -0.35 -0.72 9.71
C GLY A 82 -0.69 -2.15 10.15
N SER A 83 -0.69 -2.43 11.46
CA SER A 83 -1.14 -3.70 12.04
C SER A 83 -2.65 -3.89 11.90
N ASP A 84 -3.40 -2.78 11.97
CA ASP A 84 -4.85 -2.76 12.05
C ASP A 84 -5.55 -2.86 10.68
N LEU A 85 -4.78 -2.99 9.59
CA LEU A 85 -5.38 -3.28 8.28
C LEU A 85 -5.80 -4.74 8.20
N ARG A 86 -6.85 -5.01 7.42
CA ARG A 86 -7.21 -6.37 7.07
C ARG A 86 -6.35 -6.85 5.91
N TYR A 87 -5.62 -7.94 6.15
CA TYR A 87 -4.84 -8.63 5.12
C TYR A 87 -5.51 -9.96 4.81
N CYS A 88 -5.77 -10.21 3.55
CA CYS A 88 -6.28 -11.49 3.10
C CYS A 88 -5.40 -12.00 1.96
N PHE A 89 -4.95 -13.24 2.10
CA PHE A 89 -4.35 -14.00 1.02
C PHE A 89 -5.46 -14.86 0.42
N SER A 90 -5.55 -14.90 -0.90
CA SER A 90 -6.53 -15.73 -1.60
C SER A 90 -5.80 -16.70 -2.52
N PHE A 91 -5.87 -17.97 -2.16
CA PHE A 91 -5.76 -19.08 -3.11
C PHE A 91 -7.19 -19.54 -3.38
N SER A 92 -7.74 -19.20 -4.55
CA SER A 92 -8.67 -20.12 -5.20
C SER A 92 -7.80 -21.04 -6.04
N GLN A 93 -7.56 -22.25 -5.50
CA GLN A 93 -7.02 -23.45 -6.16
C GLN A 93 -5.62 -23.29 -6.79
#